data_AF-A0A6G0TID6-F1
#
_entry.id   AF-A0A6G0TID6-F1
#
_cell.length_a   1.000
_cell.length_b   1.000
_cell.length_c   1.000
_cell.angle_alpha   90.00
_cell.angle_beta   90.00
_cell.angle_gamma   90.00
#
_symmetry.space_group_name_H-M   'P 1'
#
loop_
_entity.id
_entity.type
_entity.pdbx_description
1 polymer ?
#
loop_
_entity_poly.entity_id
_entity_poly.type
_entity_poly.pdbx_seq_one_letter_code
_entity_poly.pdbx_strand_id
1 'polypeptide(L)'
;MNLSTIKWNLKKSDWSLFSNLLEKKINSSEFTDDDIDIETTVSKFTKTVIETAEQTIGYIKPPFKKTPVPWWNNEIKQSISLKNKALKTFIKTRSLEVHIKLKELRAKTRFLVKSNKTITWRNFTSNLGAQTDPHIMWNKIRSLQGRKIHNNIYISINSSLNTDPSSIAHLLGKYFEKNSSNEMYSHDFLRQNTNLPPDQPSSISPQNAHNN
;
A
#
# COMPACT_ATOMS: atom_id res chain seq x y z
N MET A 1 6.62 -15.80 -8.96
CA MET A 1 6.86 -14.38 -9.34
C MET A 1 6.19 -13.50 -8.31
N ASN A 2 6.91 -12.55 -7.71
CA ASN A 2 6.37 -11.67 -6.68
C ASN A 2 5.57 -10.57 -7.39
N LEU A 3 4.27 -10.77 -7.60
CA LEU A 3 3.38 -9.75 -8.14
C LEU A 3 3.33 -8.61 -7.13
N SER A 4 4.16 -7.59 -7.34
CA SER A 4 4.05 -6.33 -6.62
C SER A 4 2.61 -5.87 -6.75
N THR A 5 1.85 -5.86 -5.65
CA THR A 5 0.44 -5.48 -5.64
C THR A 5 0.29 -4.08 -6.23
N ILE A 6 -0.15 -4.02 -7.48
CA ILE A 6 -0.43 -2.79 -8.20
C ILE A 6 -1.70 -2.21 -7.58
N LYS A 7 -1.62 -0.98 -7.07
CA LYS A 7 -2.76 -0.30 -6.43
C LYS A 7 -3.06 1.00 -7.18
N TRP A 8 -4.32 1.23 -7.54
CA TRP A 8 -4.76 2.47 -8.21
C TRP A 8 -4.59 3.71 -7.33
N ASN A 9 -4.20 4.84 -7.93
CA ASN A 9 -3.96 6.12 -7.23
C ASN A 9 -5.23 6.94 -7.00
N LEU A 10 -6.24 6.34 -6.38
CA LEU A 10 -7.58 6.94 -6.19
C LEU A 10 -7.61 8.24 -5.36
N LYS A 11 -6.51 8.61 -4.68
CA LYS A 11 -6.45 9.79 -3.81
C LYS A 11 -6.18 11.10 -4.56
N LYS A 12 -5.60 11.03 -5.75
CA LYS A 12 -5.23 12.20 -6.56
C LYS A 12 -5.79 12.11 -7.98
N SER A 13 -6.83 11.30 -8.17
CA SER A 13 -7.41 11.04 -9.47
C SER A 13 -8.32 12.17 -9.91
N ASP A 14 -8.17 12.56 -11.17
CA ASP A 14 -9.09 13.46 -11.86
C ASP A 14 -10.21 12.61 -12.50
N TRP A 15 -11.32 12.46 -11.78
CA TRP A 15 -12.46 11.67 -12.23
C TRP A 15 -13.17 12.31 -13.43
N SER A 16 -13.15 13.63 -13.54
CA SER A 16 -13.68 14.36 -14.71
C SER A 16 -12.89 14.02 -15.97
N LEU A 17 -11.56 14.02 -15.88
CA LEU A 17 -10.69 13.63 -17.00
C LEU A 17 -10.92 12.17 -17.39
N PHE A 18 -11.07 11.27 -16.41
CA PHE A 18 -11.39 9.86 -16.66
C PHE A 18 -12.71 9.69 -17.40
N SER A 19 -13.81 10.31 -16.92
CA SER A 19 -15.13 10.20 -17.55
C SER A 19 -15.11 10.71 -18.98
N ASN A 20 -14.56 11.91 -19.20
CA ASN A 20 -14.49 12.54 -20.51
C ASN A 20 -13.68 11.71 -21.52
N LEU A 21 -12.55 11.13 -21.09
CA LEU A 21 -11.74 10.27 -21.95
C LEU A 21 -12.39 8.90 -22.21
N LEU A 22 -13.08 8.34 -21.21
CA LEU A 22 -13.79 7.09 -21.36
C LEU A 22 -14.95 7.24 -22.35
N GLU A 23 -15.79 8.26 -22.16
CA GLU A 23 -16.89 8.59 -23.07
C GLU A 23 -16.37 8.86 -24.48
N LYS A 24 -15.28 9.62 -24.62
CA LYS A 24 -14.66 9.84 -25.92
C LYS A 24 -14.23 8.54 -26.59
N LYS A 25 -13.59 7.61 -25.87
CA LYS A 25 -13.14 6.33 -26.43
C LYS A 25 -14.29 5.40 -26.80
N ILE A 26 -15.33 5.34 -25.96
CA ILE A 26 -16.55 4.57 -26.24
C ILE A 26 -17.24 5.12 -27.49
N ASN A 27 -17.32 6.45 -27.63
CA ASN A 27 -17.97 7.11 -28.76
C ASN A 27 -17.13 7.13 -30.04
N SER A 28 -15.79 7.09 -29.95
CA SER A 28 -14.90 7.27 -31.11
C SER A 28 -14.69 6.02 -31.94
N SER A 29 -14.71 4.84 -31.33
CA SER A 29 -14.28 3.62 -32.04
C SER A 29 -14.45 2.37 -31.17
N GLU A 30 -15.00 1.30 -31.79
CA GLU A 30 -14.86 -0.13 -31.44
C GLU A 30 -16.09 -0.90 -30.94
N PHE A 31 -17.21 -0.23 -30.66
CA PHE A 31 -18.47 -0.91 -30.34
C PHE A 31 -19.51 -0.67 -31.43
N THR A 32 -19.33 -1.33 -32.59
CA THR A 32 -20.36 -1.40 -33.63
C THR A 32 -21.34 -2.53 -33.30
N ASP A 33 -22.62 -2.36 -33.63
CA ASP A 33 -23.69 -3.37 -33.42
C ASP A 33 -23.43 -4.74 -34.11
N ASP A 34 -22.38 -4.85 -34.92
CA ASP A 34 -21.93 -6.08 -35.60
C ASP A 34 -21.04 -7.00 -34.73
N ASP A 35 -20.76 -6.66 -33.47
CA ASP A 35 -20.03 -7.53 -32.54
C ASP A 35 -20.95 -8.69 -32.05
N ILE A 36 -20.97 -9.80 -32.81
CA ILE A 36 -21.83 -10.97 -32.57
C ILE A 36 -21.47 -11.74 -31.27
N ASP A 37 -20.28 -11.51 -30.71
CA ASP A 37 -19.76 -12.23 -29.54
C ASP A 37 -19.64 -11.34 -28.29
N ILE A 38 -20.52 -11.59 -27.32
CA ILE A 38 -20.62 -10.87 -26.04
C ILE A 38 -19.30 -10.93 -25.25
N GLU A 39 -18.60 -12.07 -25.24
CA GLU A 39 -17.36 -12.21 -24.49
C GLU A 39 -16.27 -11.28 -25.03
N THR A 40 -16.18 -11.18 -26.35
CA THR A 40 -15.27 -10.26 -27.03
C THR A 40 -15.61 -8.81 -26.72
N THR A 41 -16.90 -8.42 -26.74
CA THR A 41 -17.35 -7.07 -26.41
C THR A 41 -17.03 -6.69 -24.96
N VAL A 42 -17.31 -7.57 -24.00
CA VAL A 42 -17.00 -7.35 -22.57
C VAL A 42 -15.50 -7.23 -22.35
N SER A 43 -14.70 -8.05 -23.05
CA SER A 43 -13.24 -7.99 -22.98
C SER A 43 -12.69 -6.67 -23.51
N LYS A 44 -13.18 -6.20 -24.67
CA LYS A 44 -12.83 -4.89 -25.24
C LYS A 44 -13.19 -3.76 -24.27
N PHE A 45 -14.43 -3.75 -23.76
CA PHE A 45 -14.88 -2.74 -22.80
C PHE A 45 -14.01 -2.70 -21.55
N THR A 46 -13.75 -3.86 -20.96
CA THR A 46 -12.92 -3.98 -19.76
C THR A 46 -11.50 -3.47 -20.01
N LYS A 47 -10.91 -3.77 -21.17
CA LYS A 47 -9.60 -3.23 -21.57
C LYS A 47 -9.63 -1.72 -21.72
N THR A 48 -10.63 -1.17 -22.40
CA THR A 48 -10.79 0.28 -22.57
C THR A 48 -10.91 1.02 -21.23
N VAL A 49 -11.67 0.46 -20.28
CA VAL A 49 -11.77 0.99 -18.91
C VAL A 49 -10.41 0.96 -18.21
N ILE A 50 -9.70 -0.18 -18.27
CA ILE A 50 -8.38 -0.32 -17.65
C ILE A 50 -7.38 0.67 -18.26
N GLU A 51 -7.26 0.74 -19.59
CA GLU A 51 -6.33 1.64 -20.27
C GLU A 51 -6.61 3.12 -19.98
N THR A 52 -7.89 3.49 -19.91
CA THR A 52 -8.28 4.86 -19.56
C THR A 52 -7.95 5.18 -18.11
N ALA A 53 -8.15 4.22 -17.21
CA ALA A 53 -7.72 4.33 -15.83
C ALA A 53 -6.19 4.43 -15.72
N GLU A 54 -5.43 3.67 -16.51
CA GLU A 54 -3.96 3.77 -16.55
C GLU A 54 -3.48 5.16 -16.98
N GLN A 55 -4.13 5.74 -18.00
CA GLN A 55 -3.79 7.06 -18.53
C GLN A 55 -4.13 8.21 -17.59
N THR A 56 -5.22 8.11 -16.84
CA THR A 56 -5.78 9.24 -16.06
C THR A 56 -5.57 9.12 -14.55
N ILE A 57 -5.74 7.92 -14.00
CA ILE A 57 -5.62 7.62 -12.57
C ILE A 57 -4.18 7.17 -12.27
N GLY A 58 -3.69 6.24 -13.09
CA GLY A 58 -2.40 5.60 -12.91
C GLY A 58 -2.26 4.81 -11.61
N TYR A 59 -1.07 4.25 -11.41
CA TYR A 59 -0.76 3.38 -10.27
C TYR A 59 0.00 4.11 -9.17
N ILE A 60 -0.34 3.78 -7.91
CA ILE A 60 0.47 4.12 -6.75
C ILE A 60 1.76 3.33 -6.86
N LYS A 61 2.87 4.05 -7.05
CA LYS A 61 4.19 3.47 -6.79
C LYS A 61 4.22 3.13 -5.29
N PRO A 62 4.33 1.85 -4.90
CA PRO A 62 4.39 1.50 -3.49
C PRO A 62 5.53 2.32 -2.89
N PRO A 63 5.31 3.05 -1.78
CA PRO A 63 6.39 3.80 -1.17
C PRO A 63 7.51 2.81 -0.92
N PHE A 64 8.71 3.10 -1.44
CA PHE A 64 9.89 2.31 -1.11
C PHE A 64 9.89 2.17 0.41
N LYS A 65 9.74 0.94 0.92
CA LYS A 65 9.72 0.64 2.35
C LYS A 65 11.08 1.00 2.93
N LYS A 66 11.33 2.28 3.14
CA LYS A 66 12.37 2.74 4.06
C LYS A 66 11.77 2.40 5.39
N THR A 67 12.33 1.44 6.11
CA THR A 67 12.22 1.43 7.56
C THR A 67 13.00 2.66 8.01
N PRO A 68 12.36 3.82 8.24
CA PRO A 68 13.10 4.97 8.71
C PRO A 68 13.35 4.62 10.17
N VAL A 69 14.55 4.14 10.44
CA VAL A 69 15.06 4.09 11.81
C VAL A 69 14.64 5.39 12.51
N PRO A 70 14.10 5.35 13.75
CA PRO A 70 13.47 6.52 14.37
C PRO A 70 14.37 7.76 14.47
N TRP A 71 15.70 7.57 14.44
CA TRP A 71 16.71 8.64 14.42
C TRP A 71 17.00 9.21 13.03
N TRP A 72 16.35 8.74 11.98
CA TRP A 72 16.54 9.23 10.62
C TRP A 72 15.83 10.57 10.42
N ASN A 73 16.57 11.57 9.94
CA ASN A 73 16.04 12.88 9.63
C ASN A 73 16.57 13.40 8.27
N ASN A 74 16.05 14.53 7.80
CA ASN A 74 16.46 15.11 6.51
C ASN A 74 17.92 15.61 6.55
N GLU A 75 18.40 16.05 7.72
CA GLU A 75 19.76 16.55 7.92
C GLU A 75 20.82 15.44 7.75
N ILE A 76 20.59 14.25 8.33
CA ILE A 76 21.38 13.03 8.13
C ILE A 76 21.40 12.66 6.66
N LYS A 77 20.23 12.69 6.00
CA LYS A 77 20.11 12.38 4.57
C LYS A 77 20.99 13.31 3.74
N GLN A 78 20.93 14.61 4.00
CA GLN A 78 21.76 15.61 3.32
C GLN A 78 23.26 15.41 3.62
N SER A 79 23.63 15.21 4.88
CA SER A 79 25.03 14.98 5.28
C SER A 79 25.62 13.73 4.62
N ILE A 80 24.86 12.62 4.55
CA ILE A 80 25.28 11.40 3.86
C ILE A 80 25.41 11.65 2.36
N SER A 81 24.49 12.39 1.75
CA SER A 81 24.55 12.76 0.33
C SER A 81 25.82 13.55 0.02
N LEU A 82 26.13 14.58 0.80
CA LEU A 82 27.34 15.39 0.66
C LEU A 82 28.61 14.55 0.82
N LYS A 83 28.67 13.71 1.87
CA LYS A 83 29.78 12.78 2.11
C LYS A 83 29.98 11.83 0.92
N ASN A 84 28.89 11.28 0.36
CA ASN A 84 28.96 10.38 -0.78
C ASN A 84 29.38 11.12 -2.07
N LYS A 85 28.92 12.37 -2.27
CA LYS A 85 29.37 13.21 -3.38
C LYS A 85 30.87 13.48 -3.29
N ALA A 86 31.36 13.88 -2.12
CA ALA A 86 32.80 14.09 -1.88
C ALA A 86 33.62 12.80 -2.07
N LEU A 87 33.10 11.64 -1.66
CA LEU A 87 33.75 10.36 -1.90
C LEU A 87 33.88 10.07 -3.40
N LYS A 88 32.81 10.27 -4.17
CA LYS A 88 32.84 10.10 -5.64
C LYS A 88 33.84 11.04 -6.29
N THR A 89 33.87 12.31 -5.87
CA THR A 89 34.86 13.28 -6.37
C THR A 89 36.28 12.84 -6.03
N PHE A 90 36.54 12.43 -4.78
CA PHE A 90 37.85 11.96 -4.34
C PHE A 90 38.33 10.73 -5.13
N ILE A 91 37.44 9.77 -5.38
CA ILE A 91 37.79 8.57 -6.18
C ILE A 91 38.26 8.96 -7.58
N LYS A 92 37.63 9.97 -8.19
CA LYS A 92 37.96 10.47 -9.53
C LYS A 92 39.23 11.33 -9.57
N THR A 93 39.37 12.27 -8.65
CA THR A 93 40.45 13.27 -8.72
C THR A 93 41.69 12.91 -7.92
N ARG A 94 41.55 12.09 -6.88
CA ARG A 94 42.62 11.75 -5.91
C ARG A 94 43.33 12.96 -5.27
N SER A 95 42.71 14.14 -5.31
CA SER A 95 43.26 15.38 -4.75
C SER A 95 43.25 15.38 -3.21
N LEU A 96 44.29 16.01 -2.62
CA LEU A 96 44.44 16.17 -1.17
C LEU A 96 43.33 17.04 -0.56
N GLU A 97 42.96 18.14 -1.23
CA GLU A 97 41.90 19.05 -0.76
C GLU A 97 40.56 18.32 -0.64
N VAL A 98 40.23 17.51 -1.65
CA VAL A 98 39.01 16.69 -1.67
C VAL A 98 39.08 15.60 -0.58
N HIS A 99 40.27 15.07 -0.29
CA HIS A 99 40.47 14.12 0.80
C HIS A 99 40.22 14.74 2.19
N ILE A 100 40.75 15.95 2.43
CA ILE A 100 40.50 16.72 3.67
C ILE A 100 38.99 16.96 3.80
N LYS A 101 38.34 17.43 2.73
CA LYS A 101 36.90 17.67 2.76
C LYS A 101 36.08 16.40 3.03
N LEU A 102 36.49 15.28 2.46
CA LEU A 102 35.87 13.98 2.72
C LEU A 102 36.01 13.57 4.19
N LYS A 103 37.17 13.80 4.83
CA LYS A 103 37.38 13.54 6.26
C LYS A 103 36.46 14.39 7.14
N GLU A 104 36.36 15.69 6.86
CA GLU A 104 35.42 16.59 7.55
C GLU A 104 33.97 16.09 7.44
N LEU A 105 33.52 15.78 6.22
CA LEU A 105 32.15 15.32 5.97
C LEU A 105 31.87 13.96 6.63
N ARG A 106 32.87 13.07 6.70
CA ARG A 106 32.77 11.81 7.46
C ARG A 106 32.62 12.08 8.94
N ALA A 107 33.41 12.97 9.53
CA ALA A 107 33.33 13.35 10.94
C ALA A 107 31.96 13.96 11.27
N LYS A 108 31.52 14.95 10.47
CA LYS A 108 30.19 15.58 10.61
C LYS A 108 29.06 14.57 10.53
N THR A 109 29.07 13.69 9.51
CA THR A 109 28.05 12.66 9.35
C THR A 109 28.02 11.69 10.54
N ARG A 110 29.19 11.26 11.03
CA ARG A 110 29.28 10.36 12.21
C ARG A 110 28.72 11.03 13.47
N PHE A 111 29.10 12.27 13.72
CA PHE A 111 28.60 13.05 14.86
C PHE A 111 27.07 13.17 14.81
N LEU A 112 26.53 13.57 13.65
CA LEU A 112 25.11 13.83 13.47
C LEU A 112 24.27 12.55 13.67
N VAL A 113 24.71 11.42 13.12
CA VAL A 113 24.06 10.12 13.32
C VAL A 113 24.14 9.69 14.78
N LYS A 114 25.31 9.82 15.44
CA LYS A 114 25.47 9.45 16.85
C LYS A 114 24.59 10.31 17.75
N SER A 115 24.58 11.62 17.54
CA SER A 115 23.75 12.57 18.29
C SER A 115 22.26 12.24 18.17
N ASN A 116 21.75 12.03 16.95
CA ASN A 116 20.34 11.68 16.76
C ASN A 116 19.96 10.32 17.35
N LYS A 117 20.84 9.32 17.27
CA LYS A 117 20.64 8.04 17.98
C LYS A 117 20.51 8.24 19.49
N THR A 118 21.39 9.06 20.08
CA THR A 118 21.35 9.37 21.51
C THR A 118 20.08 10.13 21.89
N ILE A 119 19.69 11.15 21.12
CA ILE A 119 18.48 11.95 21.37
C ILE A 119 17.23 11.06 21.30
N THR A 120 17.09 10.25 20.24
CA THR A 120 15.94 9.35 20.11
C THR A 120 15.88 8.28 21.19
N TRP A 121 17.03 7.74 21.62
CA TRP A 121 17.07 6.83 22.76
C TRP A 121 16.68 7.52 24.06
N ARG A 122 17.24 8.70 24.34
CA ARG A 122 16.92 9.49 25.52
C ARG A 122 15.43 9.82 25.60
N ASN A 123 14.85 10.31 24.51
CA ASN A 123 13.43 10.64 24.42
C ASN A 123 12.52 9.41 24.60
N PHE A 124 12.99 8.23 24.19
CA PHE A 124 12.26 6.99 24.46
C PHE A 124 12.33 6.64 25.95
N THR A 125 13.54 6.65 26.53
CA THR A 125 13.74 6.28 27.93
C THR A 125 13.10 7.26 28.92
N SER A 126 13.01 8.55 28.57
CA SER A 126 12.32 9.54 29.41
C SER A 126 10.83 9.30 29.54
N ASN A 127 10.23 8.61 28.57
CA ASN A 127 8.81 8.31 28.52
C ASN A 127 8.47 6.91 29.09
N LEU A 128 9.44 6.20 29.66
CA LEU A 128 9.23 4.88 30.25
C LEU A 128 8.63 5.01 31.66
N GLY A 129 7.54 4.29 31.90
CA GLY A 129 6.98 4.12 33.24
C GLY A 129 7.70 3.01 34.03
N ALA A 130 7.47 2.98 35.35
CA ALA A 130 8.11 2.02 36.28
C ALA A 130 7.84 0.54 35.92
N GLN A 131 6.74 0.24 35.24
CA GLN A 131 6.37 -1.10 34.77
C GLN A 131 6.24 -1.10 33.25
N THR A 132 7.37 -1.07 32.54
CA THR A 132 7.36 -1.23 31.08
C THR A 132 7.58 -2.68 30.69
N ASP A 133 6.70 -3.20 29.83
CA ASP A 133 6.85 -4.53 29.23
C ASP A 133 8.21 -4.68 28.49
N PRO A 134 9.03 -5.68 28.83
CA PRO A 134 10.27 -6.00 28.12
C PRO A 134 10.10 -6.14 26.60
N HIS A 135 8.95 -6.63 26.13
CA HIS A 135 8.68 -6.78 24.71
C HIS A 135 8.67 -5.44 23.97
N ILE A 136 8.09 -4.38 24.59
CA ILE A 136 8.09 -3.02 24.05
C ILE A 136 9.52 -2.48 23.96
N MET A 137 10.32 -2.69 25.02
CA MET A 137 11.74 -2.31 25.05
C MET A 137 12.52 -2.97 23.91
N TRP A 138 12.37 -4.28 23.74
CA TRP A 138 13.05 -5.03 22.69
C TRP A 138 12.60 -4.63 21.28
N ASN A 139 11.31 -4.36 21.08
CA ASN A 139 10.79 -3.84 19.83
C ASN A 139 11.40 -2.48 19.49
N LYS A 140 11.54 -1.59 20.47
CA LYS A 140 12.17 -0.29 20.27
C LYS A 140 13.65 -0.42 19.91
N ILE A 141 14.40 -1.28 20.60
CA ILE A 141 15.82 -1.54 20.29
C ILE A 141 15.97 -2.06 18.85
N ARG A 142 15.13 -3.02 18.44
CA ARG A 142 15.12 -3.53 17.05
C ARG A 142 14.83 -2.43 16.03
N SER A 143 13.84 -1.58 16.31
CA SER A 143 13.49 -0.43 15.48
C SER A 143 14.64 0.57 15.33
N LEU A 144 15.34 0.89 16.42
CA LEU A 144 16.53 1.78 16.41
C LEU A 144 17.72 1.17 15.65
N GLN A 145 17.87 -0.15 15.67
CA GLN A 145 18.89 -0.84 14.87
C GLN A 145 18.50 -0.94 13.39
N GLY A 146 17.25 -0.65 13.03
CA GLY A 146 16.75 -0.82 11.66
C GLY A 146 16.52 -2.28 11.28
N ARG A 147 16.37 -3.17 12.26
CA ARG A 147 15.98 -4.56 11.99
C ARG A 147 14.53 -4.57 11.53
N LYS A 148 14.25 -5.29 10.44
CA LYS A 148 12.87 -5.52 9.99
C LYS A 148 12.15 -6.33 11.08
N ILE A 149 11.03 -5.82 11.54
CA ILE A 149 10.11 -6.60 12.37
C ILE A 149 9.31 -7.45 11.37
N HIS A 150 9.45 -8.76 11.49
CA HIS A 150 8.62 -9.70 10.75
C HIS A 150 7.39 -9.97 11.62
N ASN A 151 6.23 -9.46 11.20
CA ASN A 151 4.98 -9.80 11.85
C ASN A 151 4.49 -11.10 11.21
N ASN A 152 4.97 -12.22 11.72
CA ASN A 152 4.40 -13.51 11.36
C ASN A 152 3.09 -13.67 12.13
N ILE A 153 2.01 -13.93 11.39
CA ILE A 153 0.73 -14.29 11.97
C ILE A 153 0.77 -15.80 12.21
N TYR A 154 0.29 -16.23 13.37
CA TYR A 154 0.18 -17.63 13.73
C TYR A 154 -1.25 -17.88 14.19
N ILE A 155 -1.87 -18.97 13.72
CA ILE A 155 -3.19 -19.39 14.18
C ILE A 155 -3.07 -20.80 14.73
N SER A 156 -3.46 -20.98 16.00
CA SER A 156 -3.54 -22.28 16.63
C SER A 156 -4.96 -22.85 16.53
N ILE A 157 -5.11 -24.02 15.93
CA ILE A 157 -6.38 -24.78 15.94
C ILE A 157 -6.09 -26.20 16.39
N ASN A 158 -6.92 -26.71 17.31
CA ASN A 158 -6.84 -28.08 17.83
C ASN A 158 -5.42 -28.48 18.23
N SER A 159 -4.73 -27.61 18.98
CA SER A 159 -3.35 -27.81 19.46
C SER A 159 -2.27 -27.86 18.36
N SER A 160 -2.59 -27.56 17.11
CA SER A 160 -1.63 -27.43 16.00
C SER A 160 -1.39 -25.95 15.65
N LEU A 161 -0.12 -25.56 15.52
CA LEU A 161 0.29 -24.19 15.18
C LEU A 161 0.48 -24.05 13.67
N ASN A 162 -0.37 -23.27 13.01
CA ASN A 162 -0.26 -23.00 11.59
C ASN A 162 0.62 -21.76 11.36
N THR A 163 1.71 -21.93 10.61
CA THR A 163 2.68 -20.87 10.29
C THR A 163 2.65 -20.45 8.82
N ASP A 164 2.04 -21.26 7.95
CA ASP A 164 1.98 -21.01 6.51
C ASP A 164 0.89 -19.97 6.17
N PRO A 165 1.21 -18.86 5.47
CA PRO A 165 0.24 -17.83 5.14
C PRO A 165 -0.96 -18.31 4.33
N SER A 166 -0.77 -19.26 3.40
CA SER A 166 -1.87 -19.79 2.58
C SER A 166 -2.86 -20.58 3.44
N SER A 167 -2.31 -21.46 4.28
CA SER A 167 -3.09 -22.25 5.25
C SER A 167 -3.83 -21.35 6.24
N ILE A 168 -3.17 -20.30 6.76
CA ILE A 168 -3.79 -19.28 7.63
C ILE A 168 -4.94 -18.56 6.91
N ALA A 169 -4.75 -18.13 5.66
CA ALA A 169 -5.78 -17.45 4.89
C ALA A 169 -6.99 -18.34 4.62
N HIS A 170 -6.76 -19.60 4.24
CA HIS A 170 -7.82 -20.58 4.04
C HIS A 170 -8.62 -20.83 5.33
N LEU A 171 -7.92 -20.89 6.46
CA LEU A 171 -8.52 -21.12 7.76
C LEU A 171 -9.37 -19.95 8.23
N LEU A 172 -8.88 -18.72 8.04
CA LEU A 172 -9.68 -17.52 8.23
C LEU A 172 -10.90 -17.52 7.31
N GLY A 173 -10.73 -17.92 6.04
CA GLY A 173 -11.82 -18.10 5.08
C GLY A 173 -12.91 -19.03 5.61
N LYS A 174 -12.55 -20.23 6.05
CA LYS A 174 -13.48 -21.20 6.66
C LYS A 174 -14.17 -20.66 7.91
N TYR A 175 -13.45 -19.93 8.75
CA TYR A 175 -14.03 -19.30 9.92
C TYR A 175 -15.10 -18.27 9.54
N PHE A 176 -14.80 -17.40 8.58
CA PHE A 176 -15.74 -16.38 8.10
C PHE A 176 -16.91 -16.98 7.33
N GLU A 177 -16.69 -18.01 6.53
CA GLU A 177 -17.72 -18.79 5.85
C GLU A 177 -18.70 -19.36 6.87
N LYS A 178 -18.18 -20.07 7.89
CA LYS A 178 -19.01 -20.63 8.96
C LYS A 178 -19.81 -19.55 9.69
N ASN A 179 -19.17 -18.43 10.05
CA ASN A 179 -19.84 -17.35 10.77
C ASN A 179 -20.86 -16.58 9.89
N SER A 180 -20.65 -16.55 8.58
CA SER A 180 -21.55 -15.93 7.60
C SER A 180 -22.56 -16.91 7.02
N SER A 181 -22.53 -18.17 7.47
CA SER A 181 -23.43 -19.20 6.97
C SER A 181 -24.85 -18.96 7.48
N ASN A 182 -25.83 -19.40 6.69
CA ASN A 182 -27.23 -19.33 7.06
C ASN A 182 -27.54 -20.08 8.35
N GLU A 183 -26.72 -21.05 8.73
CA GLU A 183 -26.86 -21.81 9.98
C GLU A 183 -26.63 -20.95 11.23
N MET A 184 -25.89 -19.84 11.11
CA MET A 184 -25.57 -18.94 12.24
C MET A 184 -26.54 -17.77 12.36
N TYR A 185 -27.39 -17.52 11.36
CA TYR A 185 -28.39 -16.45 11.38
C TYR A 185 -29.69 -16.91 12.06
N SER A 186 -30.40 -15.96 12.69
CA SER A 186 -31.71 -16.25 13.28
C SER A 186 -32.74 -16.66 12.22
N HIS A 187 -33.69 -17.51 12.62
CA HIS A 187 -34.78 -17.93 11.73
C HIS A 187 -35.60 -16.76 11.17
N ASP A 188 -35.73 -15.66 11.92
CA ASP A 188 -36.45 -14.47 11.46
C ASP A 188 -35.72 -13.74 10.32
N PHE A 189 -34.38 -13.64 10.41
CA PHE A 189 -33.55 -13.05 9.35
C PHE A 189 -33.60 -13.88 8.06
N LEU A 190 -33.53 -15.22 8.18
CA LEU A 190 -33.62 -16.11 7.03
C LEU A 190 -34.97 -16.01 6.32
N ARG A 191 -36.07 -15.93 7.08
CA ARG A 191 -37.43 -15.79 6.53
C ARG A 191 -37.61 -14.48 5.77
N GLN A 192 -37.05 -13.37 6.28
CA GLN A 192 -37.11 -12.10 5.57
C GLN A 192 -36.37 -12.14 4.23
N ASN A 193 -35.21 -12.82 4.18
CA ASN A 193 -34.43 -12.95 2.94
C ASN A 193 -35.13 -13.83 1.88
N THR A 194 -35.80 -14.92 2.29
CA THR A 194 -36.52 -15.80 1.34
C THR A 194 -37.81 -15.21 0.80
N ASN A 195 -38.40 -14.24 1.53
CA ASN A 195 -39.64 -13.59 1.15
C ASN A 195 -39.42 -12.31 0.31
N LEU A 196 -38.17 -11.96 -0.01
CA LEU A 196 -37.87 -10.89 -0.95
C LEU A 196 -38.16 -11.39 -2.38
N PRO A 197 -39.02 -10.69 -3.15
CA PRO A 197 -39.22 -11.01 -4.57
C PRO A 197 -37.90 -10.79 -5.34
N PRO A 198 -37.64 -11.55 -6.43
CA PRO A 198 -36.43 -11.37 -7.22
C PRO A 198 -36.34 -9.93 -7.74
N ASP A 199 -35.14 -9.34 -7.61
CA ASP A 199 -34.85 -7.97 -8.02
C ASP A 199 -35.38 -7.73 -9.45
N GLN A 200 -36.35 -6.82 -9.57
CA GLN A 200 -36.80 -6.34 -10.87
C GLN A 200 -35.64 -5.55 -11.50
N PRO A 201 -35.31 -5.78 -12.78
CA PRO A 201 -34.27 -5.00 -13.45
C PRO A 201 -34.68 -3.52 -13.43
N SER A 202 -33.80 -2.67 -12.90
CA SER A 202 -34.02 -1.23 -12.80
C SER A 202 -34.20 -0.62 -14.19
N SER A 203 -35.45 -0.35 -14.58
CA SER A 203 -35.76 0.41 -15.78
C SER A 203 -35.54 1.90 -15.48
N ILE A 204 -34.38 2.41 -15.86
CA ILE A 204 -34.15 3.86 -15.95
C ILE A 204 -34.50 4.24 -17.39
N SER A 205 -35.71 4.77 -17.61
CA SER A 205 -36.06 5.48 -18.85
C SER A 205 -35.90 6.99 -18.63
N PRO A 206 -35.26 7.71 -19.57
CA PRO A 206 -35.02 9.14 -19.44
C PRO A 206 -36.33 9.93 -19.58
N GLN A 207 -36.58 10.85 -18.66
CA GLN A 207 -37.69 11.80 -18.76
C GLN A 207 -37.41 12.79 -19.90
N ASN A 208 -38.15 12.66 -21.00
CA ASN A 208 -38.33 13.73 -21.97
C ASN A 208 -39.17 14.83 -21.33
N ALA A 209 -38.52 15.92 -20.90
CA ALA A 209 -39.17 17.19 -20.66
C ALA A 209 -38.92 18.09 -21.87
N HIS A 210 -39.98 18.42 -22.62
CA HIS A 210 -40.37 19.81 -22.93
C HIS A 210 -41.57 19.81 -23.89
N ASN A 211 -42.75 20.09 -23.35
CA ASN A 211 -43.83 20.75 -24.10
C ASN A 211 -43.73 22.25 -23.82
N ASN A 212 -43.48 23.04 -24.87
CA ASN A 212 -44.39 24.09 -25.35
C ASN A 212 -43.87 24.65 -26.68
#